data_AF-A0A9E7KT80-F1
#
_entry.id   AF-A0A9E7KT80-F1
#
_cell.length_a   1.000
_cell.length_b   1.000
_cell.length_c   1.000
_cell.angle_alpha   90.00
_cell.angle_beta   90.00
_cell.angle_gamma   90.00
#
_symmetry.space_group_name_H-M   'P 1'
#
loop_
_entity.id
_entity.type
_entity.pdbx_description
1 polymer ?
#
loop_
_entity_poly.entity_id
_entity_poly.type
_entity_poly.pdbx_seq_one_letter_code
_entity_poly.pdbx_strand_id
1 'polypeptide(L)'
;MKTKDSSYGDITLSQAVKLLAYIDDKDLFAEFHRKKLARRLLFDRSANDDHERSMLTKLKQQFGWQVTWKMEGMVTDMTLAREIQSSFQEYLKSNRQENPGIDVSVTVLTTGFWPRYKSHDLDLPSELIPKPSPERIAFEFNSEFTEKMKRIKIPPPPVDERRKVIQDVDKDREHAIDAAIIRIMKSRKVVVNQQLVVECMEHLKHVFKPDIKAIKKRIEALITREYLERDQKNPSIFRYLA
;
A
#
# COMPACT_ATOMS: atom_id res chain seq x y z
N MET A 1 13.95 -31.39 11.41
CA MET A 1 14.29 -30.24 12.28
C MET A 1 13.71 -28.89 11.81
N LYS A 2 12.74 -28.83 10.87
CA LYS A 2 12.10 -27.58 10.40
C LYS A 2 10.76 -27.22 11.08
N THR A 3 10.20 -28.10 11.91
CA THR A 3 8.83 -27.97 12.43
C THR A 3 8.71 -27.14 13.72
N LYS A 4 9.74 -27.09 14.58
CA LYS A 4 9.70 -26.28 15.82
C LYS A 4 9.80 -24.77 15.56
N ASP A 5 10.56 -24.36 14.55
CA ASP A 5 10.83 -22.96 14.23
C ASP A 5 9.59 -22.25 13.64
N SER A 6 8.84 -22.97 12.79
CA SER A 6 7.58 -22.44 12.23
C SER A 6 6.47 -22.27 13.28
N SER A 7 6.45 -23.11 14.32
CA SER A 7 5.46 -23.01 15.39
C SER A 7 5.75 -21.82 16.30
N TYR A 8 7.02 -21.58 16.63
CA TYR A 8 7.41 -20.42 17.43
C TYR A 8 7.12 -19.10 16.70
N GLY A 9 7.49 -19.01 15.41
CA GLY A 9 7.17 -17.84 14.59
C GLY A 9 5.67 -17.54 14.52
N ASP A 10 4.83 -18.57 14.46
CA ASP A 10 3.38 -18.40 14.41
C ASP A 10 2.78 -17.93 15.75
N ILE A 11 3.36 -18.36 16.88
CA ILE A 11 3.00 -17.89 18.23
C ILE A 11 3.40 -16.42 18.40
N THR A 12 4.64 -16.07 18.06
CA THR A 12 5.15 -14.69 18.13
C THR A 12 4.33 -13.76 17.25
N LEU A 13 3.96 -14.20 16.05
CA LEU A 13 3.10 -13.44 15.14
C LEU A 13 1.70 -13.24 15.74
N SER A 14 1.11 -14.29 16.32
CA SER A 14 -0.19 -14.17 16.99
C SER A 14 -0.16 -13.18 18.16
N GLN A 15 0.92 -13.15 18.94
CA GLN A 15 1.12 -12.16 20.00
C GLN A 15 1.31 -10.75 19.45
N ALA A 16 2.10 -10.60 18.39
CA ALA A 16 2.32 -9.31 17.73
C ALA A 16 1.01 -8.75 17.19
N VAL A 17 0.18 -9.55 16.53
CA VAL A 17 -1.11 -9.07 15.99
C VAL A 17 -2.07 -8.66 17.12
N LYS A 18 -2.02 -9.30 18.30
CA LYS A 18 -2.79 -8.82 19.47
C LYS A 18 -2.35 -7.42 19.94
N LEU A 19 -1.04 -7.13 19.90
CA LEU A 19 -0.54 -5.78 20.22
C LEU A 19 -1.02 -4.75 19.20
N LEU A 20 -1.15 -5.15 17.93
CA LEU A 20 -1.64 -4.27 16.88
C LEU A 20 -3.09 -3.79 17.10
N ALA A 21 -3.89 -4.51 17.90
CA ALA A 21 -5.25 -4.09 18.25
C ALA A 21 -5.29 -2.75 19.02
N TYR A 22 -4.21 -2.41 19.73
CA TYR A 22 -4.06 -1.20 20.53
C TYR A 22 -3.47 -0.01 19.77
N ILE A 23 -3.14 -0.18 18.49
CA ILE A 23 -2.62 0.90 17.65
C ILE A 23 -3.79 1.75 17.15
N ASP A 24 -3.67 3.07 17.32
CA ASP A 24 -4.64 4.04 16.81
C ASP A 24 -4.60 4.13 15.27
N ASP A 25 -3.39 4.22 14.68
CA ASP A 25 -3.17 4.44 13.24
C ASP A 25 -3.07 3.13 12.43
N LYS A 26 -4.20 2.41 12.31
CA LYS A 26 -4.26 1.09 11.67
C LYS A 26 -4.10 1.15 10.15
N ASP A 27 -4.61 2.21 9.53
CA ASP A 27 -4.39 2.52 8.11
C ASP A 27 -2.92 2.72 7.75
N LEU A 28 -2.16 3.42 8.60
CA LEU A 28 -0.74 3.65 8.39
C LEU A 28 0.03 2.33 8.45
N PHE A 29 -0.27 1.51 9.45
CA PHE A 29 0.28 0.15 9.54
C PHE A 29 -0.07 -0.67 8.30
N ALA A 30 -1.33 -0.66 7.87
CA ALA A 30 -1.80 -1.40 6.72
C ALA A 30 -1.05 -1.01 5.43
N GLU A 31 -0.84 0.28 5.19
CA GLU A 31 -0.13 0.75 3.99
C GLU A 31 1.36 0.39 4.01
N PHE A 32 2.02 0.48 5.17
CA PHE A 32 3.40 -0.01 5.30
C PHE A 32 3.49 -1.52 5.09
N HIS A 33 2.55 -2.28 5.65
CA HIS A 33 2.53 -3.73 5.51
C HIS A 33 2.26 -4.15 4.06
N ARG A 34 1.28 -3.50 3.40
CA ARG A 34 0.95 -3.68 1.98
C ARG A 34 2.16 -3.45 1.08
N LYS A 35 2.92 -2.36 1.29
CA LYS A 35 4.16 -2.10 0.54
C LYS A 35 5.23 -3.18 0.77
N LYS A 36 5.42 -3.61 2.02
CA LYS A 36 6.40 -4.67 2.33
C LYS A 36 5.98 -6.01 1.71
N LEU A 37 4.69 -6.36 1.76
CA LEU A 37 4.15 -7.55 1.11
C LEU A 37 4.37 -7.48 -0.39
N ALA A 38 4.05 -6.35 -1.04
CA ALA A 38 4.23 -6.18 -2.48
C ALA A 38 5.67 -6.45 -2.92
N ARG A 39 6.65 -5.92 -2.16
CA ARG A 39 8.07 -6.16 -2.44
C ARG A 39 8.43 -7.64 -2.29
N ARG A 40 7.91 -8.34 -1.27
CA ARG A 40 8.18 -9.78 -1.10
C ARG A 40 7.58 -10.60 -2.23
N LEU A 41 6.33 -10.34 -2.60
CA LEU A 41 5.65 -11.06 -3.67
C LEU A 41 6.34 -10.90 -5.04
N LEU A 42 6.84 -9.69 -5.36
CA LEU A 42 7.47 -9.43 -6.67
C LEU A 42 8.95 -9.81 -6.73
N PHE A 43 9.71 -9.59 -5.65
CA PHE A 43 11.18 -9.66 -5.68
C PHE A 43 11.77 -10.79 -4.83
N ASP A 44 11.00 -11.39 -3.92
CA ASP A 44 11.48 -12.45 -3.04
C ASP A 44 10.87 -13.80 -3.41
N ARG A 45 11.51 -14.48 -4.38
CA ARG A 45 11.12 -15.82 -4.83
C ARG A 45 11.23 -16.92 -3.75
N SER A 46 11.73 -16.59 -2.56
CA SER A 46 11.90 -17.49 -1.42
C SER A 46 10.77 -17.41 -0.39
N ALA A 47 9.80 -16.52 -0.57
CA ALA A 47 8.68 -16.36 0.34
C ALA A 47 7.74 -17.58 0.31
N ASN A 48 7.31 -18.03 1.48
CA ASN A 48 6.33 -19.11 1.60
C ASN A 48 4.91 -18.54 1.47
N ASP A 49 4.24 -18.87 0.36
CA ASP A 49 2.86 -18.43 0.09
C ASP A 49 1.88 -18.78 1.23
N ASP A 50 2.06 -19.94 1.88
CA ASP A 50 1.19 -20.37 2.98
C ASP A 50 1.38 -19.50 4.22
N HIS A 51 2.62 -19.05 4.49
CA HIS A 51 2.89 -18.13 5.60
C HIS A 51 2.28 -16.76 5.35
N GLU A 52 2.35 -16.23 4.13
CA GLU A 52 1.71 -14.96 3.77
C GLU A 52 0.18 -15.05 3.89
N ARG A 53 -0.43 -16.14 3.41
CA ARG A 53 -1.88 -16.39 3.55
C ARG A 53 -2.32 -16.53 5.01
N SER A 54 -1.53 -17.23 5.83
CA SER A 54 -1.77 -17.34 7.28
C SER A 54 -1.70 -15.96 7.96
N MET A 55 -0.67 -15.16 7.63
CA MET A 55 -0.52 -13.81 8.18
C MET A 55 -1.70 -12.90 7.81
N LEU A 56 -2.15 -12.93 6.56
CA LEU A 56 -3.34 -12.18 6.13
C LEU A 56 -4.61 -12.62 6.86
N THR A 57 -4.77 -13.93 7.07
CA THR A 57 -5.91 -14.47 7.84
C THR A 57 -5.93 -13.91 9.27
N LYS A 58 -4.76 -13.87 9.93
CA LYS A 58 -4.64 -13.33 11.29
C LYS A 58 -4.86 -11.82 11.34
N LEU A 59 -4.36 -11.07 10.36
CA LEU A 59 -4.62 -9.64 10.23
C LEU A 59 -6.11 -9.37 10.01
N LYS A 60 -6.78 -10.17 9.17
CA LYS A 60 -8.23 -10.05 8.91
C LYS A 60 -9.06 -10.29 10.16
N GLN A 61 -8.69 -11.26 10.99
CA GLN A 61 -9.37 -11.52 12.27
C GLN A 61 -9.29 -10.34 13.24
N GLN A 62 -8.21 -9.56 13.21
CA GLN A 62 -7.95 -8.51 14.20
C GLN A 62 -8.34 -7.11 13.70
N PHE A 63 -8.19 -6.84 12.41
CA PHE A 63 -8.46 -5.54 11.79
C PHE A 63 -9.70 -5.52 10.89
N GLY A 64 -10.27 -6.68 10.59
CA GLY A 64 -11.38 -6.85 9.65
C GLY A 64 -10.96 -6.81 8.18
N TRP A 65 -11.94 -7.09 7.32
CA TRP A 65 -11.72 -7.28 5.88
C TRP A 65 -11.29 -6.01 5.14
N GLN A 66 -11.74 -4.84 5.59
CA GLN A 66 -11.42 -3.54 4.96
C GLN A 66 -9.92 -3.22 4.94
N VAL A 67 -9.12 -3.85 5.81
CA VAL A 67 -7.67 -3.67 5.86
C VAL A 67 -6.96 -4.66 4.94
N THR A 68 -7.42 -5.90 4.88
CA THR A 68 -6.71 -6.98 4.20
C THR A 68 -7.09 -7.18 2.74
N TRP A 69 -8.26 -6.70 2.29
CA TRP A 69 -8.78 -7.01 0.95
C TRP A 69 -7.82 -6.66 -0.20
N LYS A 70 -7.12 -5.52 -0.15
CA LYS A 70 -6.11 -5.17 -1.17
C LYS A 70 -4.95 -6.16 -1.18
N MET A 71 -4.49 -6.57 0.01
CA MET A 71 -3.38 -7.51 0.15
C MET A 71 -3.78 -8.94 -0.23
N GLU A 72 -5.00 -9.36 0.10
CA GLU A 72 -5.61 -10.60 -0.38
C GLU A 72 -5.69 -10.60 -1.92
N GLY A 73 -6.12 -9.49 -2.51
CA GLY A 73 -6.10 -9.29 -3.97
C GLY A 73 -4.71 -9.43 -4.59
N MET A 74 -3.67 -8.88 -3.95
CA MET A 74 -2.28 -9.03 -4.41
C MET A 74 -1.82 -10.50 -4.41
N VAL A 75 -2.19 -11.29 -3.41
CA VAL A 75 -1.86 -12.72 -3.36
C VAL A 75 -2.59 -13.48 -4.48
N THR A 76 -3.86 -13.15 -4.73
CA THR A 76 -4.62 -13.73 -5.85
C THR A 76 -4.00 -13.38 -7.20
N ASP A 77 -3.56 -12.13 -7.40
CA ASP A 77 -2.86 -11.72 -8.62
C ASP A 77 -1.58 -12.54 -8.85
N MET A 78 -0.85 -12.95 -7.80
CA MET A 78 0.33 -13.81 -7.94
C MET A 78 -0.01 -15.23 -8.40
N THR A 79 -1.13 -15.77 -7.95
CA THR A 79 -1.62 -17.07 -8.44
C THR A 79 -1.99 -16.96 -9.91
N LEU A 80 -2.79 -15.96 -10.28
CA LEU A 80 -3.22 -15.73 -11.68
C LEU A 80 -2.02 -15.44 -12.60
N ALA A 81 -1.04 -14.67 -12.14
CA ALA A 81 0.15 -14.36 -12.93
C ALA A 81 0.98 -15.59 -13.27
N ARG A 82 1.04 -16.61 -12.39
CA ARG A 82 1.73 -17.88 -12.69
C ARG A 82 1.01 -18.69 -13.76
N GLU A 83 -0.32 -18.70 -13.73
CA GLU A 83 -1.15 -19.36 -14.75
C GLU A 83 -0.94 -18.68 -16.11
N ILE A 84 -1.07 -17.34 -16.16
CA ILE A 84 -0.85 -16.53 -17.37
C ILE A 84 0.56 -16.73 -17.91
N GLN A 85 1.58 -16.69 -17.04
CA GLN A 85 2.97 -16.90 -17.46
C GLN A 85 3.19 -18.30 -18.05
N SER A 86 2.54 -19.33 -17.50
CA SER A 86 2.66 -20.70 -18.01
C SER A 86 2.05 -20.81 -19.41
N SER A 87 0.86 -20.26 -19.62
CA SER A 87 0.23 -20.19 -20.94
C SER A 87 1.04 -19.36 -21.94
N PHE A 88 1.62 -18.24 -21.52
CA PHE A 88 2.49 -17.42 -22.37
C PHE A 88 3.74 -18.17 -22.81
N GLN A 89 4.38 -18.92 -21.91
CA GLN A 89 5.55 -19.74 -22.21
C GLN A 89 5.21 -20.90 -23.16
N GLU A 90 4.03 -21.51 -23.00
CA GLU A 90 3.54 -22.56 -23.91
C GLU A 90 3.28 -22.00 -25.33
N TYR A 91 2.70 -20.79 -25.40
CA TYR A 91 2.53 -20.06 -26.65
C TYR A 91 3.87 -19.78 -27.35
N LEU A 92 4.87 -19.22 -26.65
CA LEU A 92 6.19 -18.94 -27.24
C LEU A 92 6.93 -20.20 -27.73
N LYS A 93 6.71 -21.35 -27.06
CA LYS A 93 7.26 -22.63 -27.52
C LYS A 93 6.64 -23.10 -28.83
N SER A 94 5.33 -22.86 -28.99
CA SER A 94 4.57 -23.22 -30.19
C SER A 94 4.83 -22.23 -31.35
N ASN A 95 5.08 -20.96 -31.03
CA ASN A 95 5.27 -19.87 -31.98
C ASN A 95 6.73 -19.39 -32.00
N ARG A 96 7.67 -20.27 -32.41
CA ARG A 96 9.12 -19.98 -32.36
C ARG A 96 9.56 -18.70 -33.09
N GLN A 97 8.84 -18.25 -34.11
CA GLN A 97 9.17 -17.02 -34.84
C GLN A 97 8.96 -15.74 -34.00
N GLU A 98 8.13 -15.81 -32.96
CA GLU A 98 7.86 -14.70 -32.04
C GLU A 98 8.70 -14.75 -30.78
N ASN A 99 9.60 -15.73 -30.64
CA ASN A 99 10.49 -15.84 -29.49
C ASN A 99 11.66 -14.85 -29.64
N PRO A 100 11.80 -13.84 -28.74
CA PRO A 100 12.85 -12.83 -28.83
C PRO A 100 14.26 -13.37 -28.50
N GLY A 101 14.40 -14.66 -28.18
CA GLY A 101 15.69 -15.28 -27.81
C GLY A 101 16.15 -14.92 -26.40
N ILE A 102 15.31 -14.22 -25.63
CA ILE A 102 15.55 -13.82 -24.24
C ILE A 102 14.47 -14.48 -23.37
N ASP A 103 14.86 -14.96 -22.20
CA ASP A 103 13.91 -15.48 -21.21
C ASP A 103 13.13 -14.31 -20.59
N VAL A 104 11.83 -14.23 -20.91
CA VAL A 104 10.93 -13.17 -20.43
C VAL A 104 9.91 -13.75 -19.46
N SER A 105 9.88 -13.17 -18.26
CA SER A 105 8.83 -13.39 -17.28
C SER A 105 7.96 -12.15 -17.15
N VAL A 106 6.67 -12.30 -17.41
CA VAL A 106 5.67 -11.22 -17.30
C VAL A 106 4.80 -11.49 -16.08
N THR A 107 4.41 -10.43 -15.38
CA THR A 107 3.51 -10.51 -14.23
C THR A 107 2.51 -9.37 -14.34
N VAL A 108 1.23 -9.71 -14.51
CA VAL A 108 0.13 -8.75 -14.64
C VAL A 108 -0.47 -8.50 -13.26
N LEU A 109 -0.66 -7.22 -12.90
CA LEU A 109 -1.08 -6.80 -11.56
C LEU A 109 -2.35 -5.95 -11.64
N THR A 110 -3.31 -6.19 -10.73
CA THR A 110 -4.56 -5.43 -10.67
C THR A 110 -4.31 -4.02 -10.13
N THR A 111 -4.59 -3.01 -10.96
CA THR A 111 -4.48 -1.60 -10.55
C THR A 111 -5.46 -1.30 -9.41
N GLY A 112 -4.94 -0.86 -8.26
CA GLY A 112 -5.74 -0.54 -7.07
C GLY A 112 -5.45 -1.43 -5.85
N PHE A 113 -5.00 -2.68 -6.07
CA PHE A 113 -4.53 -3.56 -4.99
C PHE A 113 -3.07 -3.27 -4.65
N TRP A 114 -2.25 -3.10 -5.68
CA TRP A 114 -0.81 -2.90 -5.56
C TRP A 114 -0.44 -1.44 -5.23
N PRO A 115 0.71 -1.20 -4.56
CA PRO A 115 1.24 0.14 -4.38
C PRO A 115 1.44 0.85 -5.72
N ARG A 116 1.28 2.18 -5.74
CA ARG A 116 1.58 2.97 -6.92
C ARG A 116 3.10 3.06 -7.11
N TYR A 117 3.60 2.39 -8.13
CA TYR A 117 4.97 2.53 -8.59
C TYR A 117 5.06 3.76 -9.49
N LYS A 118 6.09 4.60 -9.30
CA LYS A 118 6.37 5.65 -10.27
C LYS A 118 6.88 4.96 -11.53
N SER A 119 6.24 5.21 -12.67
CA SER A 119 6.91 5.00 -13.95
C SER A 119 8.07 5.97 -13.98
N HIS A 120 9.28 5.43 -13.93
CA HIS A 120 10.42 6.16 -14.44
C HIS A 120 10.45 5.84 -15.92
N ASP A 121 10.56 6.88 -16.74
CA ASP A 121 11.07 6.69 -18.09
C ASP A 121 12.47 6.13 -17.89
N LEU A 122 12.59 4.81 -18.02
CA LEU A 122 13.87 4.13 -17.94
C LEU A 122 14.58 4.47 -19.24
N ASP A 123 15.42 5.51 -19.19
CA ASP A 123 16.48 5.63 -20.17
C ASP A 123 17.41 4.43 -19.98
N LEU A 124 17.26 3.53 -20.93
CA LEU A 124 18.01 2.29 -21.10
C LEU A 124 19.54 2.57 -21.14
N PRO A 125 20.39 1.53 -20.97
CA PRO A 125 21.83 1.63 -20.69
C PRO A 125 22.63 2.59 -21.57
N SER A 126 23.78 3.10 -21.12
CA SER A 126 24.55 4.18 -21.76
C SER A 126 25.27 3.87 -23.09
N GLU A 127 25.05 2.74 -23.75
CA GLU A 127 25.08 2.68 -25.23
C GLU A 127 23.99 3.59 -25.84
N LEU A 128 22.95 3.85 -25.05
CA LEU A 128 21.86 4.84 -25.16
C LEU A 128 22.08 6.06 -24.23
N ILE A 129 23.35 6.42 -24.01
CA ILE A 129 23.91 7.77 -24.30
C ILE A 129 24.87 8.33 -23.23
N PRO A 130 26.02 8.93 -23.65
CA PRO A 130 27.12 9.37 -22.78
C PRO A 130 27.14 10.89 -22.47
N LYS A 131 27.96 11.26 -21.46
CA LYS A 131 28.03 12.53 -20.69
C LYS A 131 28.77 13.71 -21.38
N PRO A 132 28.63 14.98 -20.89
CA PRO A 132 29.65 15.50 -19.95
C PRO A 132 29.19 16.55 -18.91
N SER A 133 29.77 16.52 -17.69
CA SER A 133 29.91 17.67 -16.75
C SER A 133 31.01 17.34 -15.68
N PRO A 134 31.56 18.31 -14.91
CA PRO A 134 33.01 18.43 -14.64
C PRO A 134 33.59 17.63 -13.47
N GLU A 135 32.76 16.95 -12.67
CA GLU A 135 33.24 16.10 -11.57
C GLU A 135 32.93 14.64 -11.93
N ARG A 136 33.83 14.01 -12.69
CA ARG A 136 33.63 12.65 -13.19
C ARG A 136 33.76 11.62 -12.07
N ILE A 137 32.64 11.16 -11.53
CA ILE A 137 32.54 9.79 -11.00
C ILE A 137 32.65 8.86 -12.22
N ALA A 138 33.82 8.23 -12.37
CA ALA A 138 34.09 7.20 -13.36
C ALA A 138 33.69 5.84 -12.80
N PHE A 139 33.04 5.02 -13.62
CA PHE A 139 32.75 3.63 -13.31
C PHE A 139 33.66 2.77 -14.18
N GLU A 140 34.35 1.81 -13.57
CA GLU A 140 35.21 0.85 -14.26
C GLU A 140 34.79 -0.56 -13.89
N PHE A 141 34.97 -1.50 -14.82
CA PHE A 141 34.71 -2.90 -14.56
C PHE A 141 35.74 -3.45 -13.56
N ASN A 142 35.28 -3.94 -12.41
CA ASN A 142 36.15 -4.57 -11.43
C ASN A 142 36.49 -6.01 -11.84
N SER A 143 37.57 -6.17 -12.59
CA SER A 143 38.08 -7.49 -13.03
C SER A 143 38.63 -8.36 -11.90
N GLU A 144 38.93 -7.78 -10.73
CA GLU A 144 39.44 -8.49 -9.55
C GLU A 144 38.32 -9.00 -8.63
N PHE A 145 37.06 -8.74 -8.96
CA PHE A 145 35.93 -9.18 -8.15
C PHE A 145 35.87 -10.72 -8.06
N THR A 146 36.06 -11.27 -6.86
CA THR A 146 35.97 -12.72 -6.59
C THR A 146 34.84 -13.03 -5.62
N GLU A 147 33.90 -13.88 -6.02
CA GLU A 147 32.83 -14.40 -5.15
C GLU A 147 32.73 -15.92 -5.33
N LYS A 148 32.53 -16.65 -4.23
CA LYS A 148 32.41 -18.11 -4.23
C LYS A 148 31.11 -18.56 -4.91
N MET A 149 30.08 -17.73 -4.86
CA MET A 149 28.76 -18.00 -5.43
C MET A 149 28.66 -17.53 -6.88
N LYS A 150 28.24 -18.43 -7.78
CA LYS A 150 27.99 -18.11 -9.19
C LYS A 150 26.79 -17.18 -9.42
N ARG A 151 25.89 -17.06 -8.43
CA ARG A 151 24.70 -16.18 -8.46
C ARG A 151 24.84 -15.16 -7.35
N ILE A 152 25.00 -13.90 -7.73
CA ILE A 152 25.23 -12.78 -6.81
C ILE A 152 23.95 -11.95 -6.77
N LYS A 153 23.39 -11.76 -5.56
CA LYS A 153 22.22 -10.92 -5.35
C LYS A 153 22.68 -9.53 -4.92
N ILE A 154 22.65 -8.57 -5.83
CA ILE A 154 22.93 -7.17 -5.50
C ILE A 154 21.70 -6.61 -4.78
N PRO A 155 21.82 -6.14 -3.52
CA PRO A 155 20.70 -5.54 -2.82
C PRO A 155 20.30 -4.23 -3.51
N PRO A 156 19.00 -3.94 -3.66
CA PRO A 156 18.58 -2.63 -4.14
C PRO A 156 19.02 -1.55 -3.15
N PRO A 157 19.27 -0.32 -3.61
CA PRO A 157 19.62 0.78 -2.73
C PRO A 157 18.53 0.98 -1.67
N PRO A 158 18.89 1.38 -0.44
CA PRO A 158 17.91 1.70 0.58
C PRO A 158 17.10 2.92 0.14
N VAL A 159 15.84 2.69 -0.24
CA VAL A 159 14.88 3.76 -0.56
C VAL A 159 14.06 4.06 0.69
N ASP A 160 14.24 5.24 1.28
CA ASP A 160 13.36 5.71 2.36
C ASP A 160 12.05 6.25 1.78
N GLU A 161 11.04 5.39 1.77
CA GLU A 161 9.68 5.76 1.33
C GLU A 161 8.79 6.22 2.49
N ARG A 162 9.29 6.27 3.74
CA ARG A 162 8.47 6.52 4.93
C ARG A 162 7.65 7.80 4.81
N ARG A 163 8.33 8.91 4.46
CA ARG A 163 7.69 10.22 4.33
C ARG A 163 6.57 10.22 3.27
N LYS A 164 6.80 9.54 2.15
CA LYS A 164 5.82 9.42 1.07
C LYS A 164 4.60 8.61 1.52
N VAL A 165 4.82 7.49 2.21
CA VAL A 165 3.71 6.67 2.75
C VAL A 165 2.84 7.49 3.69
N ILE A 166 3.45 8.22 4.61
CA ILE A 166 2.72 9.07 5.56
C ILE A 166 1.89 10.12 4.81
N GLN A 167 2.48 10.78 3.82
CA GLN A 167 1.77 11.79 3.02
C GLN A 167 0.59 11.20 2.23
N ASP A 168 0.77 10.03 1.62
CA ASP A 168 -0.30 9.35 0.88
C ASP A 168 -1.45 8.96 1.82
N VAL A 169 -1.13 8.44 3.02
CA VAL A 169 -2.12 8.09 4.06
C VAL A 169 -2.86 9.32 4.57
N ASP A 170 -2.14 10.42 4.85
CA ASP A 170 -2.77 11.66 5.32
C ASP A 170 -3.76 12.22 4.29
N LYS A 171 -3.43 12.11 3.00
CA LYS A 171 -4.35 12.48 1.91
C LYS A 171 -5.58 11.58 1.89
N ASP A 172 -5.43 10.27 2.08
CA ASP A 172 -6.57 9.35 2.14
C ASP A 172 -7.45 9.61 3.38
N ARG A 173 -6.85 9.97 4.52
CA ARG A 173 -7.56 10.39 5.75
C ARG A 173 -8.42 11.63 5.52
N GLU A 174 -7.94 12.63 4.77
CA GLU A 174 -8.76 13.80 4.42
C GLU A 174 -10.05 13.41 3.70
N HIS A 175 -9.96 12.51 2.71
CA HIS A 175 -11.13 12.01 1.99
C HIS A 175 -12.05 11.16 2.88
N ALA A 176 -11.49 10.36 3.78
CA ALA A 176 -12.27 9.56 4.73
C ALA A 176 -13.06 10.45 5.71
N ILE A 177 -12.45 11.53 6.19
CA ILE A 177 -13.11 12.54 7.04
C ILE A 177 -14.25 13.22 6.28
N ASP A 178 -13.99 13.68 5.05
CA ASP A 178 -15.04 14.28 4.21
C ASP A 178 -16.24 13.33 4.05
N ALA A 179 -15.97 12.08 3.67
CA ALA A 179 -17.01 11.08 3.47
C ALA A 179 -17.79 10.76 4.75
N ALA A 180 -17.12 10.71 5.91
CA ALA A 180 -17.77 10.51 7.20
C ALA A 180 -18.69 11.68 7.57
N ILE A 181 -18.22 12.93 7.42
CA ILE A 181 -19.01 14.14 7.68
C ILE A 181 -20.24 14.18 6.77
N ILE A 182 -20.07 13.98 5.45
CA ILE A 182 -21.17 13.99 4.49
C ILE A 182 -22.19 12.89 4.81
N ARG A 183 -21.75 11.69 5.18
CA ARG A 183 -22.66 10.59 5.56
C ARG A 183 -23.54 10.96 6.76
N ILE A 184 -22.95 11.55 7.79
CA ILE A 184 -23.69 12.00 9.00
C ILE A 184 -24.66 13.12 8.64
N MET A 185 -24.18 14.15 7.95
CA MET A 185 -24.97 15.34 7.60
C MET A 185 -26.11 15.02 6.64
N LYS A 186 -25.90 14.12 5.67
CA LYS A 186 -26.95 13.66 4.75
C LYS A 186 -28.10 12.95 5.48
N SER A 187 -27.78 12.20 6.54
CA SER A 187 -28.77 11.48 7.34
C SER A 187 -29.53 12.38 8.32
N ARG A 188 -28.82 13.26 9.05
CA ARG A 188 -29.42 14.07 10.12
C ARG A 188 -29.96 15.43 9.64
N LYS A 189 -29.52 15.90 8.47
CA LYS A 189 -29.80 17.22 7.85
C LYS A 189 -29.35 18.44 8.64
N VAL A 190 -29.43 18.41 9.97
CA VAL A 190 -29.01 19.46 10.90
C VAL A 190 -28.26 18.84 12.07
N VAL A 191 -27.05 19.31 12.37
CA VAL A 191 -26.20 18.76 13.45
C VAL A 191 -25.41 19.86 14.15
N VAL A 192 -25.29 19.76 15.48
CA VAL A 192 -24.47 20.67 16.30
C VAL A 192 -22.98 20.29 16.17
N ASN A 193 -22.09 21.27 16.17
CA ASN A 193 -20.64 21.10 15.97
C ASN A 193 -20.02 20.01 16.86
N GLN A 194 -20.25 20.07 18.18
CA GLN A 194 -19.73 19.08 19.11
C GLN A 194 -20.20 17.66 18.78
N GLN A 195 -21.48 17.51 18.44
CA GLN A 195 -22.05 16.22 18.07
C GLN A 195 -21.47 15.70 16.75
N LEU A 196 -21.33 16.55 15.74
CA LEU A 196 -20.74 16.18 14.45
C LEU A 196 -19.28 15.70 14.60
N VAL A 197 -18.50 16.40 15.42
CA VAL A 197 -17.10 16.01 15.70
C VAL A 197 -17.04 14.66 16.39
N VAL A 198 -17.84 14.43 17.44
CA VAL A 198 -17.86 13.16 18.18
C VAL A 198 -18.30 12.00 17.30
N GLU A 199 -19.38 12.18 16.51
CA GLU A 199 -19.85 11.13 15.59
C GLU A 199 -18.82 10.83 14.49
N CYS A 200 -18.13 11.85 13.97
CA CYS A 200 -17.06 11.66 12.98
C CYS A 200 -15.88 10.87 13.56
N MET A 201 -15.46 11.18 14.80
CA MET A 201 -14.42 10.41 15.50
C MET A 201 -14.84 8.95 15.71
N GLU A 202 -16.08 8.73 16.14
CA GLU A 202 -16.63 7.40 16.39
C GLU A 202 -16.71 6.55 15.11
N HIS A 203 -17.06 7.16 13.96
CA HIS A 203 -17.06 6.48 12.66
C HIS A 203 -15.65 6.06 12.21
N LEU A 204 -14.63 6.89 12.46
CA LEU A 204 -13.28 6.67 11.91
C LEU A 204 -12.36 5.86 12.83
N LYS A 205 -12.69 5.74 14.13
CA LYS A 205 -11.82 5.12 15.16
C LYS A 205 -11.29 3.72 14.85
N HIS A 206 -11.99 2.97 14.00
CA HIS A 206 -11.59 1.62 13.63
C HIS A 206 -10.48 1.58 12.56
N VAL A 207 -10.25 2.72 11.89
CA VAL A 207 -9.25 2.90 10.84
C VAL A 207 -8.09 3.78 11.33
N PHE A 208 -8.42 4.94 11.91
CA PHE A 208 -7.46 5.86 12.52
C PHE A 208 -8.14 6.79 13.52
N LYS A 209 -7.36 7.48 14.35
CA LYS A 209 -7.86 8.48 15.29
C LYS A 209 -7.70 9.90 14.72
N PRO A 210 -8.74 10.50 14.13
CA PRO A 210 -8.64 11.85 13.58
C PRO A 210 -8.44 12.90 14.68
N ASP A 211 -7.59 13.89 14.41
CA ASP A 211 -7.48 15.09 15.26
C ASP A 211 -8.68 16.02 15.05
N ILE A 212 -9.13 16.66 16.13
CA ILE A 212 -10.25 17.63 16.12
C ILE A 212 -9.95 18.77 15.16
N LYS A 213 -8.69 19.24 15.08
CA LYS A 213 -8.32 20.31 14.13
C LYS A 213 -8.47 19.85 12.68
N ALA A 214 -8.14 18.60 12.38
CA ALA A 214 -8.32 18.03 11.04
C ALA A 214 -9.81 17.98 10.66
N ILE A 215 -10.68 17.50 11.56
CA ILE A 215 -12.13 17.47 11.33
C ILE A 215 -12.67 18.88 11.10
N LYS A 216 -12.32 19.84 11.96
CA LYS A 216 -12.75 21.25 11.80
C LYS A 216 -12.29 21.83 10.47
N LYS A 217 -11.03 21.61 10.08
CA LYS A 217 -10.50 22.03 8.77
C LYS A 217 -11.31 21.45 7.61
N ARG A 218 -11.71 20.17 7.70
CA ARG A 218 -12.54 19.53 6.67
C ARG A 218 -13.96 20.09 6.64
N ILE A 219 -14.57 20.40 7.79
CA ILE A 219 -15.88 21.06 7.83
C ILE A 219 -15.84 22.40 7.08
N GLU A 220 -14.83 23.25 7.32
CA GLU A 220 -14.70 24.53 6.58
C GLU A 220 -14.52 24.32 5.07
N ALA A 221 -13.74 23.30 4.68
CA ALA A 221 -13.57 22.95 3.27
C ALA A 221 -14.90 22.49 2.62
N LEU A 222 -15.75 21.78 3.36
CA LEU A 222 -17.06 21.35 2.89
C LEU A 222 -18.09 22.48 2.84
N ILE A 223 -17.98 23.47 3.72
CA ILE A 223 -18.77 24.72 3.63
C ILE A 223 -18.37 25.51 2.38
N THR A 224 -17.07 25.66 2.14
CA THR A 224 -16.53 26.37 0.96
C THR A 224 -16.96 25.71 -0.35
N ARG A 225 -17.17 24.38 -0.33
CA ARG A 225 -17.67 23.60 -1.47
C ARG A 225 -19.20 23.50 -1.52
N GLU A 226 -19.92 24.27 -0.69
CA GLU A 226 -21.38 24.35 -0.66
C GLU A 226 -22.10 23.03 -0.34
N TYR A 227 -21.43 22.09 0.35
CA TYR A 227 -22.09 20.88 0.87
C TYR A 227 -22.81 21.15 2.19
N LEU A 228 -22.32 22.12 2.97
CA LEU A 228 -22.79 22.46 4.31
C LEU A 228 -22.91 23.98 4.45
N GLU A 229 -23.81 24.44 5.31
CA GLU A 229 -23.85 25.83 5.77
C GLU A 229 -23.96 25.93 7.29
N ARG A 230 -23.60 27.08 7.84
CA ARG A 230 -23.84 27.43 9.24
C ARG A 230 -25.23 28.02 9.38
N ASP A 231 -25.92 27.67 10.45
CA ASP A 231 -27.21 28.28 10.78
C ASP A 231 -27.05 29.80 11.03
N GLN A 232 -28.00 30.59 10.52
CA GLN A 232 -27.98 32.06 10.63
C GLN A 232 -28.06 32.56 12.08
N LYS A 233 -28.76 31.83 12.96
CA LYS A 233 -28.97 32.22 14.36
C LYS A 233 -27.88 31.67 15.26
N ASN A 234 -27.37 30.48 14.96
CA ASN A 234 -26.34 29.82 15.76
C ASN A 234 -25.24 29.19 14.89
N PRO A 235 -24.06 29.84 14.77
CA PRO A 235 -22.94 29.31 13.99
C PRO A 235 -22.40 27.95 14.46
N SER A 236 -22.82 27.45 15.63
CA SER A 236 -22.47 26.11 16.12
C SER A 236 -23.34 25.01 15.54
N ILE A 237 -24.35 25.35 14.74
CA ILE A 237 -25.23 24.39 14.06
C ILE A 237 -24.90 24.39 12.57
N PHE A 238 -24.76 23.20 12.00
CA PHE A 238 -24.56 22.99 10.57
C PHE A 238 -25.81 22.43 9.92
N ARG A 239 -26.08 22.83 8.69
CA ARG A 239 -27.15 22.30 7.83
C ARG A 239 -26.56 21.70 6.56
N TYR A 240 -27.15 20.62 6.07
CA TYR A 240 -26.75 19.96 4.83
C TYR A 240 -27.47 20.59 3.63
N LEU A 241 -26.72 20.92 2.57
CA LEU A 241 -27.23 21.68 1.42
C LEU A 241 -27.57 20.83 0.18
N ALA A 242 -27.13 19.57 0.13
CA ALA A 242 -27.28 18.68 -1.02
C ALA A 242 -28.32 17.55 -0.84
#